data_AF-A0A399I0C5-F1
#
_entry.id   AF-A0A399I0C5-F1
#
_cell.length_a   1.000
_cell.length_b   1.000
_cell.length_c   1.000
_cell.angle_alpha   90.00
_cell.angle_beta   90.00
_cell.angle_gamma   90.00
#
_symmetry.space_group_name_H-M   'P 1'
#
loop_
_entity.id
_entity.type
_entity.pdbx_description
1 polymer ?
#
loop_
_entity_poly.entity_id
_entity_poly.type
_entity_poly.pdbx_seq_one_letter_code
_entity_poly.pdbx_strand_id
1 'polypeptide(L)'
;MIKNRPKLLEDIPYYKHLPRAPFRYDPSVLPSVLNFDIYDTCGLLPITKEASDHYGEFLTVQPPEEVVNYYYEKNINFQMVSIVANFYDLQFENGVMVGKPYCISLVPATKRGELDPRNVKFAQSLKLEKMEAFGGIYLGFNPFDGGYGLLGSYSTLMGENGINAYTDSIGFVVNAYFLADKYEKEQVLLPNMVDAPKFIQGKYTQYRINHYFKQFKNTQPRKIWGADSPIELFLIQALAARNLYPQIQTLFFETGDVFPSFYEMIEEQNLTEETTLITEADLYFPDKKVAIFCDSTQHHRSKKAKQKDERISNVLNEIGIRSIRVQGSNIVNQLNRTVNEIIEQL
;
A
#
# COMPACT_ATOMS: atom_id res chain seq x y z
N MET A 1 -3.77 2.28 17.49
CA MET A 1 -4.13 0.84 17.64
C MET A 1 -5.48 0.59 17.01
N ILE A 2 -5.58 -0.40 16.13
CA ILE A 2 -6.85 -0.81 15.51
C ILE A 2 -7.81 -1.27 16.62
N LYS A 3 -9.07 -0.82 16.55
CA LYS A 3 -10.10 -1.12 17.56
C LYS A 3 -11.15 -2.09 17.00
N ASN A 4 -11.94 -2.68 17.89
CA ASN A 4 -13.11 -3.51 17.54
C ASN A 4 -12.77 -4.76 16.70
N ARG A 5 -11.61 -5.38 16.93
CA ARG A 5 -11.24 -6.66 16.32
C ARG A 5 -12.29 -7.72 16.68
N PRO A 6 -12.91 -8.40 15.69
CA PRO A 6 -13.80 -9.52 15.97
C PRO A 6 -13.06 -10.65 16.65
N LYS A 7 -13.70 -11.27 17.65
CA LYS A 7 -13.12 -12.37 18.43
C LYS A 7 -12.67 -13.56 17.57
N LEU A 8 -13.37 -13.82 16.46
CA LEU A 8 -13.03 -14.89 15.51
C LEU A 8 -11.59 -14.78 14.98
N LEU A 9 -11.07 -13.56 14.84
CA LEU A 9 -9.71 -13.34 14.33
C LEU A 9 -8.65 -13.81 15.33
N GLU A 10 -8.97 -13.87 16.63
CA GLU A 10 -8.02 -14.30 17.65
C GLU A 10 -7.53 -15.74 17.51
N ASP A 11 -8.29 -16.56 16.77
CA ASP A 11 -7.98 -17.97 16.52
C ASP A 11 -7.11 -18.15 15.25
N ILE A 12 -6.86 -17.08 14.49
CA ILE A 12 -5.98 -17.14 13.30
C ILE A 12 -4.53 -17.40 13.75
N PRO A 13 -3.80 -18.34 13.12
CA PRO A 13 -2.40 -18.60 13.43
C PRO A 13 -1.56 -17.33 13.45
N TYR A 14 -0.69 -17.23 14.46
CA TYR A 14 0.23 -16.10 14.67
C TYR A 14 -0.43 -14.74 14.87
N TYR A 15 -1.76 -14.64 14.94
CA TYR A 15 -2.44 -13.34 14.95
C TYR A 15 -2.10 -12.49 16.17
N LYS A 16 -1.92 -13.11 17.34
CA LYS A 16 -1.54 -12.45 18.60
C LYS A 16 -0.06 -12.61 18.94
N HIS A 17 0.71 -13.27 18.07
CA HIS A 17 2.08 -13.64 18.35
C HIS A 17 2.89 -13.86 17.07
N LEU A 18 3.90 -13.02 16.85
CA LEU A 18 4.88 -13.20 15.78
C LEU A 18 6.09 -13.97 16.32
N PRO A 19 6.36 -15.21 15.86
CA PRO A 19 7.52 -15.96 16.32
C PRO A 19 8.83 -15.36 15.78
N ARG A 20 9.94 -15.68 16.44
CA ARG A 20 11.28 -15.31 15.97
C ARG A 20 11.65 -16.16 14.75
N ALA A 21 11.53 -15.57 13.57
CA ALA A 21 11.91 -16.18 12.31
C ALA A 21 12.24 -15.09 11.28
N PRO A 22 12.99 -15.38 10.21
CA PRO A 22 13.07 -14.49 9.07
C PRO A 22 11.66 -14.21 8.51
N PHE A 23 11.46 -13.01 7.95
CA PHE A 23 10.18 -12.61 7.36
C PHE A 23 10.37 -12.31 5.87
N ARG A 24 9.44 -12.76 5.04
CA ARG A 24 9.22 -12.24 3.68
C ARG A 24 7.74 -11.96 3.49
N TYR A 25 7.41 -11.16 2.48
CA TYR A 25 6.04 -11.05 2.03
C TYR A 25 5.81 -11.87 0.77
N ASP A 26 4.55 -12.24 0.55
CA ASP A 26 4.08 -12.83 -0.70
C ASP A 26 3.71 -11.70 -1.68
N PRO A 27 4.51 -11.46 -2.75
CA PRO A 27 4.22 -10.40 -3.71
C PRO A 27 3.08 -10.76 -4.66
N SER A 28 2.61 -12.01 -4.69
CA SER A 28 1.63 -12.48 -5.69
C SER A 28 0.24 -11.87 -5.53
N VAL A 29 -0.03 -11.22 -4.39
CA VAL A 29 -1.30 -10.54 -4.11
C VAL A 29 -1.26 -9.05 -4.41
N LEU A 30 -0.09 -8.52 -4.76
CA LEU A 30 0.08 -7.13 -5.17
C LEU A 30 0.03 -7.02 -6.70
N PRO A 31 -0.54 -5.93 -7.24
CA PRO A 31 -0.37 -5.57 -8.63
C PRO A 31 1.10 -5.55 -9.06
N SER A 32 1.42 -6.06 -10.25
CA SER A 32 2.80 -6.18 -10.77
C SER A 32 3.55 -4.85 -10.76
N VAL A 33 2.91 -3.78 -11.24
CA VAL A 33 3.49 -2.44 -11.26
C VAL A 33 3.67 -1.87 -9.85
N LEU A 34 2.81 -2.21 -8.88
CA LEU A 34 3.02 -1.80 -7.49
C LEU A 34 4.24 -2.49 -6.88
N ASN A 35 4.46 -3.79 -7.18
CA ASN A 35 5.71 -4.47 -6.81
C ASN A 35 6.93 -3.75 -7.41
N PHE A 36 6.85 -3.37 -8.68
CA PHE A 36 7.90 -2.60 -9.35
C PHE A 36 8.12 -1.23 -8.68
N ASP A 37 7.06 -0.49 -8.37
CA ASP A 37 7.13 0.80 -7.67
C ASP A 37 7.84 0.68 -6.32
N ILE A 38 7.50 -0.35 -5.53
CA ILE A 38 8.14 -0.58 -4.22
C ILE A 38 9.64 -0.82 -4.40
N TYR A 39 10.03 -1.60 -5.42
CA TYR A 39 11.44 -1.90 -5.69
C TYR A 39 12.21 -0.68 -6.23
N ASP A 40 11.64 0.01 -7.21
CA ASP A 40 12.23 1.17 -7.90
C ASP A 40 12.33 2.42 -7.00
N THR A 41 11.45 2.54 -5.99
CA THR A 41 11.45 3.68 -5.08
C THR A 41 12.57 3.57 -4.03
N CYS A 42 13.79 3.86 -4.46
CA CYS A 42 15.01 3.81 -3.65
C CYS A 42 15.93 5.02 -3.92
N GLY A 43 16.95 5.22 -3.07
CA GLY A 43 17.96 6.26 -3.27
C GLY A 43 17.45 7.70 -3.10
N LEU A 44 18.01 8.64 -3.87
CA LEU A 44 17.60 10.05 -3.89
C LEU A 44 16.51 10.28 -4.94
N LEU A 45 15.32 10.71 -4.51
CA LEU A 45 14.15 10.89 -5.37
C LEU A 45 13.47 12.26 -5.16
N PRO A 46 12.75 12.78 -6.18
CA PRO A 46 12.73 12.27 -7.55
C PRO A 46 14.06 12.54 -8.27
N ILE A 47 14.39 11.66 -9.22
CA ILE A 47 15.42 11.97 -10.21
C ILE A 47 14.86 13.04 -11.14
N THR A 48 15.63 14.10 -11.38
CA THR A 48 15.25 15.17 -12.29
C THR A 48 16.12 15.16 -13.54
N LYS A 49 15.56 15.63 -14.65
CA LYS A 49 16.29 15.79 -15.91
C LYS A 49 17.54 16.65 -15.72
N GLU A 50 17.44 17.75 -14.98
CA GLU A 50 18.60 18.59 -14.66
C GLU A 50 19.73 17.81 -13.97
N ALA A 51 19.41 16.96 -12.99
CA ALA A 51 20.41 16.15 -12.31
C ALA A 51 20.98 15.06 -13.25
N SER A 52 20.12 14.42 -14.04
CA SER A 52 20.51 13.38 -14.99
C SER A 52 21.38 13.92 -16.14
N ASP A 53 21.05 15.09 -16.69
CA ASP A 53 21.81 15.73 -17.77
C ASP A 53 23.23 16.11 -17.28
N HIS A 54 23.38 16.39 -15.99
CA HIS A 54 24.66 16.82 -15.41
C HIS A 54 25.59 15.66 -15.04
N TYR A 55 25.05 14.50 -14.64
CA TYR A 55 25.84 13.37 -14.11
C TYR A 55 25.65 12.03 -14.85
N GLY A 56 24.86 12.03 -15.93
CA GLY A 56 24.44 10.82 -16.63
C GLY A 56 23.25 10.15 -15.95
N GLU A 57 22.75 9.07 -16.55
CA GLU A 57 21.69 8.26 -15.95
C GLU A 57 22.22 7.56 -14.69
N PHE A 58 21.73 7.95 -13.51
CA PHE A 58 22.04 7.30 -12.24
C PHE A 58 20.76 6.70 -11.64
N LEU A 59 20.65 5.37 -11.69
CA LEU A 59 19.64 4.59 -10.97
C LEU A 59 20.33 3.80 -9.85
N THR A 60 21.06 4.50 -8.99
CA THR A 60 21.84 3.87 -7.93
C THR A 60 21.19 4.09 -6.57
N VAL A 61 21.06 3.00 -5.80
CA VAL A 61 20.56 3.03 -4.42
C VAL A 61 21.43 3.96 -3.57
N GLN A 62 22.75 3.91 -3.75
CA GLN A 62 23.70 4.83 -3.14
C GLN A 62 24.04 5.96 -4.12
N PRO A 63 23.85 7.25 -3.75
CA PRO A 63 24.19 8.35 -4.64
C PRO A 63 25.72 8.51 -4.80
N PRO A 64 26.22 8.74 -6.03
CA PRO A 64 27.61 9.13 -6.28
C PRO A 64 27.96 10.45 -5.60
N GLU A 65 29.23 10.67 -5.27
CA GLU A 65 29.70 11.88 -4.59
C GLU A 65 29.38 13.16 -5.38
N GLU A 66 29.46 13.10 -6.70
CA GLU A 66 29.14 14.21 -7.60
C GLU A 66 27.66 14.64 -7.49
N VAL A 67 26.75 13.67 -7.45
CA VAL A 67 25.31 13.89 -7.23
C VAL A 67 25.05 14.44 -5.82
N VAL A 68 25.79 13.97 -4.82
CA VAL A 68 25.70 14.52 -3.45
C VAL A 68 26.14 15.98 -3.43
N ASN A 69 27.23 16.34 -4.10
CA ASN A 69 27.73 17.71 -4.16
C ASN A 69 26.73 18.64 -4.86
N TYR A 70 26.11 18.21 -5.95
CA TYR A 70 25.04 18.94 -6.64
C TYR A 70 23.91 19.38 -5.71
N TYR A 71 23.29 18.41 -5.02
CA TYR A 71 22.18 18.71 -4.13
C TYR A 71 22.62 19.53 -2.92
N TYR A 72 23.85 19.34 -2.45
CA TYR A 72 24.44 20.10 -1.36
C TYR A 72 24.62 21.57 -1.74
N GLU A 73 25.20 21.87 -2.90
CA GLU A 73 25.41 23.23 -3.41
C GLU A 73 24.10 23.96 -3.65
N LYS A 74 23.06 23.23 -4.11
CA LYS A 74 21.71 23.78 -4.29
C LYS A 74 20.91 23.94 -2.99
N ASN A 75 21.47 23.58 -1.84
CA ASN A 75 20.78 23.60 -0.54
C ASN A 75 19.44 22.84 -0.57
N ILE A 76 19.44 21.68 -1.23
CA ILE A 76 18.30 20.77 -1.28
C ILE A 76 18.45 19.79 -0.12
N ASN A 77 17.43 19.70 0.73
CA ASN A 77 17.37 18.71 1.78
C ASN A 77 16.53 17.51 1.33
N PHE A 78 16.66 16.43 2.08
CA PHE A 78 15.96 15.20 1.86
C PHE A 78 15.26 14.73 3.14
N GLN A 79 14.01 14.32 2.99
CA GLN A 79 13.25 13.61 4.00
C GLN A 79 13.39 12.11 3.72
N MET A 80 13.94 11.34 4.66
CA MET A 80 13.88 9.89 4.55
C MET A 80 12.42 9.45 4.66
N VAL A 81 11.98 8.56 3.77
CA VAL A 81 10.63 7.99 3.72
C VAL A 81 10.76 6.48 3.68
N SER A 82 10.15 5.81 4.66
CA SER A 82 10.03 4.35 4.70
C SER A 82 8.80 3.90 3.93
N ILE A 83 8.93 2.88 3.11
CA ILE A 83 7.80 2.13 2.56
C ILE A 83 7.47 1.04 3.57
N VAL A 84 6.29 1.13 4.19
CA VAL A 84 5.84 0.28 5.28
C VAL A 84 4.67 -0.56 4.82
N ALA A 85 4.79 -1.87 4.94
CA ALA A 85 3.73 -2.82 4.63
C ALA A 85 3.18 -3.48 5.91
N ASN A 86 1.87 -3.64 5.97
CA ASN A 86 1.18 -4.43 7.00
C ASN A 86 0.63 -5.71 6.37
N PHE A 87 0.66 -6.81 7.14
CA PHE A 87 0.39 -8.14 6.61
C PHE A 87 -0.77 -8.83 7.32
N TYR A 88 -1.42 -9.73 6.59
CA TYR A 88 -2.42 -10.68 7.06
C TYR A 88 -2.03 -12.10 6.62
N ASP A 89 -2.76 -13.10 7.12
CA ASP A 89 -2.57 -14.52 6.78
C ASP A 89 -1.10 -14.96 6.88
N LEU A 90 -0.54 -14.80 8.07
CA LEU A 90 0.85 -15.17 8.30
C LEU A 90 0.97 -16.69 8.34
N GLN A 91 1.87 -17.23 7.52
CA GLN A 91 2.16 -18.65 7.37
C GLN A 91 3.64 -18.90 7.71
N PHE A 92 3.96 -20.08 8.22
CA PHE A 92 5.36 -20.47 8.45
C PHE A 92 5.77 -21.52 7.42
N GLU A 93 6.60 -21.11 6.47
CA GLU A 93 7.01 -21.92 5.33
C GLU A 93 8.52 -22.08 5.32
N ASN A 94 9.01 -23.32 5.39
CA ASN A 94 10.44 -23.64 5.26
C ASN A 94 11.36 -22.79 6.17
N GLY A 95 10.92 -22.51 7.40
CA GLY A 95 11.70 -21.72 8.36
C GLY A 95 11.52 -20.19 8.26
N VAL A 96 10.63 -19.70 7.38
CA VAL A 96 10.40 -18.27 7.13
C VAL A 96 8.93 -17.94 7.36
N MET A 97 8.66 -16.82 8.04
CA MET A 97 7.32 -16.25 8.11
C MET A 97 6.99 -15.56 6.80
N VAL A 98 5.83 -15.89 6.24
CA VAL A 98 5.31 -15.33 5.00
C VAL A 98 3.99 -14.65 5.31
N GLY A 99 3.85 -13.38 4.94
CA GLY A 99 2.60 -12.65 5.09
C GLY A 99 2.13 -12.07 3.76
N LYS A 100 0.82 -11.97 3.58
CA LYS A 100 0.21 -11.28 2.44
C LYS A 100 -0.04 -9.82 2.81
N PRO A 101 0.43 -8.82 2.02
CA PRO A 101 0.20 -7.42 2.34
C PRO A 101 -1.28 -7.07 2.21
N TYR A 102 -1.84 -6.35 3.19
CA TYR A 102 -3.18 -5.74 3.07
C TYR A 102 -3.12 -4.22 2.93
N CYS A 103 -1.99 -3.60 3.25
CA CYS A 103 -1.82 -2.15 3.19
C CYS A 103 -0.34 -1.81 3.01
N ILE A 104 -0.07 -0.81 2.17
CA ILE A 104 1.26 -0.22 1.99
C ILE A 104 1.17 1.30 2.16
N SER A 105 2.06 1.85 2.98
CA SER A 105 2.11 3.27 3.32
C SER A 105 3.52 3.84 3.20
N LEU A 106 3.60 5.11 2.81
CA LEU A 106 4.80 5.91 2.87
C LEU A 106 4.84 6.64 4.20
N VAL A 107 5.88 6.42 5.00
CA VAL A 107 6.03 6.95 6.35
C VAL A 107 7.26 7.86 6.41
N PRO A 108 7.10 9.18 6.68
CA PRO A 108 8.24 10.06 6.80
C PRO A 108 9.01 9.75 8.09
N ALA A 109 10.33 9.74 8.02
CA ALA A 109 11.18 9.68 9.21
C ALA A 109 10.93 10.90 10.09
N THR A 110 10.83 10.67 11.40
CA THR A 110 10.56 11.72 12.38
C THR A 110 11.62 11.74 13.46
N LYS A 111 11.83 12.91 14.06
CA LYS A 111 12.67 13.08 15.24
C LYS A 111 11.91 13.92 16.24
N ARG A 112 11.69 13.37 17.44
CA ARG A 112 10.92 14.01 18.51
C ARG A 112 9.51 14.47 18.07
N GLY A 113 8.88 13.69 17.19
CA GLY A 113 7.51 13.96 16.72
C GLY A 113 7.40 14.96 15.57
N GLU A 114 8.51 15.48 15.06
CA GLU A 114 8.55 16.39 13.92
C GLU A 114 9.22 15.72 12.71
N LEU A 115 8.94 16.25 11.51
CA LEU A 115 9.67 15.86 10.30
C LEU A 115 11.16 16.14 10.48
N ASP A 116 12.00 15.24 9.97
CA ASP A 116 13.46 15.32 10.13
C ASP A 116 14.14 15.43 8.75
N PRO A 117 13.94 16.53 8.00
CA PRO A 117 14.68 16.75 6.77
C PRO A 117 16.17 16.91 7.08
N ARG A 118 17.01 16.25 6.28
CA ARG A 118 18.46 16.24 6.42
C ARG A 118 19.12 16.68 5.14
N ASN A 119 20.32 17.24 5.23
CA ASN A 119 21.10 17.47 4.02
C ASN A 119 21.44 16.13 3.33
N VAL A 120 21.75 16.21 2.04
CA VAL A 120 22.09 15.04 1.22
C VAL A 120 23.29 14.23 1.75
N LYS A 121 24.22 14.86 2.50
CA LYS A 121 25.34 14.16 3.16
C LYS A 121 24.87 13.12 4.18
N PHE A 122 23.70 13.31 4.79
CA PHE A 122 23.11 12.29 5.66
C PHE A 122 22.74 11.03 4.87
N ALA A 123 22.09 11.19 3.71
CA ALA A 123 21.75 10.08 2.81
C ALA A 123 22.99 9.31 2.35
N GLN A 124 24.10 10.03 2.08
CA GLN A 124 25.38 9.41 1.74
C GLN A 124 26.00 8.60 2.89
N SER A 125 25.82 9.04 4.14
CA SER A 125 26.40 8.36 5.31
C SER A 125 25.64 7.09 5.72
N LEU A 126 24.36 7.01 5.33
CA LEU A 126 23.60 5.77 5.40
C LEU A 126 24.00 4.87 4.25
N LYS A 127 24.36 3.62 4.54
CA LYS A 127 24.61 2.60 3.51
C LYS A 127 23.25 2.14 2.98
N LEU A 128 22.72 2.83 1.97
CA LEU A 128 21.38 2.63 1.44
C LEU A 128 21.20 1.23 0.85
N GLU A 129 22.26 0.68 0.25
CA GLU A 129 22.33 -0.72 -0.21
C GLU A 129 22.14 -1.74 0.92
N LYS A 130 22.37 -1.35 2.17
CA LYS A 130 22.16 -2.17 3.36
C LYS A 130 20.86 -1.83 4.09
N MET A 131 20.03 -0.95 3.54
CA MET A 131 18.77 -0.57 4.17
C MET A 131 17.68 -1.63 4.02
N GLU A 132 17.65 -2.40 2.93
CA GLU A 132 16.83 -3.62 2.86
C GLU A 132 17.20 -4.59 4.00
N ALA A 133 18.50 -4.68 4.33
CA ALA A 133 18.99 -5.48 5.46
C ALA A 133 18.72 -4.87 6.84
N PHE A 134 18.27 -3.60 6.92
CA PHE A 134 18.01 -2.93 8.21
C PHE A 134 16.76 -3.49 8.91
N GLY A 135 15.87 -4.13 8.14
CA GLY A 135 14.69 -4.83 8.65
C GLY A 135 13.90 -4.00 9.65
N GLY A 136 13.59 -2.74 9.36
CA GLY A 136 12.86 -1.90 10.31
C GLY A 136 11.46 -2.44 10.57
N ILE A 137 10.97 -2.37 11.81
CA ILE A 137 9.56 -2.62 12.12
C ILE A 137 8.97 -1.53 13.02
N TYR A 138 7.70 -1.24 12.78
CA TYR A 138 6.83 -0.41 13.60
C TYR A 138 5.89 -1.31 14.39
N LEU A 139 5.99 -1.29 15.72
CA LEU A 139 5.05 -1.98 16.61
C LEU A 139 3.86 -1.09 16.93
N GLY A 140 2.65 -1.67 16.83
CA GLY A 140 1.40 -0.95 17.04
C GLY A 140 1.05 0.03 15.92
N PHE A 141 1.64 -0.14 14.74
CA PHE A 141 1.36 0.64 13.55
C PHE A 141 -0.10 0.41 13.11
N ASN A 142 -0.83 1.50 12.94
CA ASN A 142 -2.19 1.48 12.43
C ASN A 142 -2.25 2.25 11.11
N PRO A 143 -2.39 1.57 9.97
CA PRO A 143 -2.40 2.23 8.67
C PRO A 143 -3.62 3.15 8.45
N PHE A 144 -4.68 3.01 9.25
CA PHE A 144 -5.91 3.78 9.08
C PHE A 144 -5.92 5.12 9.82
N ASP A 145 -5.04 5.30 10.81
CA ASP A 145 -4.90 6.56 11.57
C ASP A 145 -3.46 7.09 11.62
N GLY A 146 -2.50 6.35 11.06
CA GLY A 146 -1.10 6.74 10.97
C GLY A 146 -0.29 6.57 12.25
N GLY A 147 -0.91 6.13 13.35
CA GLY A 147 -0.28 6.02 14.65
C GLY A 147 0.60 4.76 14.78
N TYR A 148 1.71 4.86 15.50
CA TYR A 148 2.53 3.71 15.91
C TYR A 148 3.08 3.92 17.32
N GLY A 149 3.47 2.81 17.97
CA GLY A 149 4.02 2.84 19.33
C GLY A 149 5.54 2.94 19.34
N LEU A 150 6.22 2.02 18.67
CA LEU A 150 7.69 1.91 18.69
C LEU A 150 8.23 1.60 17.30
N LEU A 151 9.35 2.23 16.95
CA LEU A 151 10.15 1.92 15.76
C LEU A 151 11.51 1.37 16.20
N GLY A 152 11.97 0.30 15.56
CA GLY A 152 13.29 -0.27 15.79
C GLY A 152 13.66 -1.29 14.71
N SER A 153 14.87 -1.84 14.78
CA SER A 153 15.22 -2.95 13.89
C SER A 153 14.52 -4.24 14.32
N TYR A 154 14.18 -5.08 13.35
CA TYR A 154 13.56 -6.38 13.54
C TYR A 154 14.36 -7.22 14.53
N SER A 155 15.68 -7.29 14.33
CA SER A 155 16.57 -8.05 15.21
C SER A 155 16.58 -7.58 16.67
N THR A 156 16.36 -6.29 16.91
CA THR A 156 16.39 -5.70 18.26
C THR A 156 15.03 -5.85 18.95
N LEU A 157 13.95 -5.69 18.20
CA LEU A 157 12.59 -5.77 18.72
C LEU A 157 12.08 -7.22 18.80
N MET A 158 12.66 -8.14 18.04
CA MET A 158 12.37 -9.56 18.10
C MET A 158 13.05 -10.19 19.31
N GLY A 159 12.29 -10.43 20.38
CA GLY A 159 12.77 -11.17 21.54
C GLY A 159 13.05 -12.65 21.21
N GLU A 160 13.69 -13.37 22.14
CA GLU A 160 13.95 -14.81 21.98
C GLU A 160 12.67 -15.60 21.73
N ASN A 161 11.59 -15.21 22.41
CA ASN A 161 10.28 -15.83 22.30
C ASN A 161 9.41 -15.21 21.18
N GLY A 162 9.90 -14.26 20.39
CA GLY A 162 9.07 -13.52 19.43
C GLY A 162 8.44 -12.25 20.01
N ILE A 163 7.38 -11.76 19.36
CA ILE A 163 6.67 -10.52 19.70
C ILE A 163 5.19 -10.84 20.01
N ASN A 164 4.77 -10.52 21.23
CA ASN A 164 3.35 -10.57 21.63
C ASN A 164 2.64 -9.28 21.22
N ALA A 165 2.11 -9.26 20.00
CA ALA A 165 1.31 -8.16 19.46
C ALA A 165 0.32 -8.71 18.43
N TYR A 166 -0.72 -7.92 18.13
CA TYR A 166 -1.52 -8.22 16.95
C TYR A 166 -0.67 -8.00 15.70
N THR A 167 -0.47 -9.06 14.91
CA THR A 167 0.42 -9.02 13.73
C THR A 167 -0.07 -8.09 12.64
N ASP A 168 -1.38 -7.86 12.57
CA ASP A 168 -2.00 -6.83 11.74
C ASP A 168 -1.55 -5.40 12.09
N SER A 169 -0.98 -5.20 13.27
CA SER A 169 -0.48 -3.90 13.74
C SER A 169 1.05 -3.81 13.74
N ILE A 170 1.73 -4.73 13.07
CA ILE A 170 3.16 -4.66 12.82
C ILE A 170 3.36 -4.15 11.39
N GLY A 171 3.94 -2.95 11.27
CA GLY A 171 4.35 -2.40 9.98
C GLY A 171 5.80 -2.75 9.70
N PHE A 172 6.10 -3.46 8.62
CA PHE A 172 7.48 -3.79 8.24
C PHE A 172 7.96 -2.80 7.19
N VAL A 173 9.16 -2.27 7.39
CA VAL A 173 9.85 -1.47 6.38
C VAL A 173 10.32 -2.41 5.28
N VAL A 174 9.71 -2.32 4.11
CA VAL A 174 10.05 -3.15 2.93
C VAL A 174 11.01 -2.45 1.98
N ASN A 175 11.01 -1.11 1.97
CA ASN A 175 12.03 -0.30 1.28
C ASN A 175 12.09 1.11 1.90
N ALA A 176 13.02 1.94 1.47
CA ALA A 176 13.09 3.35 1.84
C ALA A 176 13.81 4.18 0.77
N TYR A 177 13.50 5.48 0.75
CA TYR A 177 14.13 6.44 -0.13
C TYR A 177 14.25 7.81 0.55
N PHE A 178 14.98 8.71 -0.09
CA PHE A 178 15.19 10.08 0.33
C PHE A 178 14.44 11.00 -0.61
N LEU A 179 13.41 11.66 -0.10
CA LEU A 179 12.58 12.59 -0.85
C LEU A 179 13.12 14.02 -0.77
N ALA A 180 13.48 14.60 -1.91
CA ALA A 180 13.90 16.00 -2.01
C ALA A 180 12.80 16.97 -1.55
N ASP A 181 13.20 17.95 -0.75
CA ASP A 181 12.32 19.02 -0.25
C ASP A 181 12.04 20.12 -1.30
N LYS A 182 12.71 20.06 -2.45
CA LYS A 182 12.55 20.98 -3.58
C LYS A 182 12.89 20.28 -4.89
N TYR A 183 12.00 20.39 -5.88
CA TYR A 183 12.22 19.96 -7.26
C TYR A 183 11.10 20.54 -8.15
N GLU A 184 11.35 20.59 -9.46
CA GLU A 184 10.34 20.96 -10.47
C GLU A 184 9.64 19.69 -10.97
N LYS A 185 8.31 19.69 -10.98
CA LYS A 185 7.52 18.49 -11.31
C LYS A 185 7.71 18.08 -12.77
N GLU A 186 7.87 19.06 -13.64
CA GLU A 186 8.05 18.91 -15.09
C GLU A 186 9.41 18.31 -15.43
N GLN A 187 10.37 18.37 -14.50
CA GLN A 187 11.70 17.80 -14.64
C GLN A 187 11.78 16.37 -14.13
N VAL A 188 10.74 15.83 -13.49
CA VAL A 188 10.78 14.48 -12.90
C VAL A 188 10.93 13.44 -14.00
N LEU A 189 11.96 12.60 -13.88
CA LEU A 189 12.17 11.43 -14.71
C LEU A 189 11.61 10.19 -14.01
N LEU A 190 10.87 9.38 -14.77
CA LEU A 190 10.36 8.08 -14.35
C LEU A 190 10.76 7.04 -15.39
N PRO A 191 10.85 5.75 -14.99
CA PRO A 191 11.01 4.66 -15.94
C PRO A 191 9.97 4.74 -17.05
N ASN A 192 10.42 4.66 -18.30
CA ASN A 192 9.54 4.74 -19.46
C ASN A 192 8.69 3.46 -19.58
N MET A 193 7.39 3.62 -19.74
CA MET A 193 6.45 2.52 -19.99
C MET A 193 6.12 2.49 -21.48
N VAL A 194 7.07 2.01 -22.28
CA VAL A 194 7.05 2.13 -23.76
C VAL A 194 5.77 1.55 -24.38
N ASP A 195 5.26 0.46 -23.82
CA ASP A 195 4.09 -0.26 -24.33
C ASP A 195 2.75 0.35 -23.87
N ALA A 196 2.77 1.26 -22.90
CA ALA A 196 1.57 1.87 -22.36
C ALA A 196 1.10 3.07 -23.21
N PRO A 197 -0.21 3.27 -23.42
CA PRO A 197 -0.74 4.48 -24.05
C PRO A 197 -0.28 5.76 -23.35
N LYS A 198 0.02 6.83 -24.12
CA LYS A 198 0.55 8.11 -23.60
C LYS A 198 -0.28 8.71 -22.46
N PHE A 199 -1.60 8.62 -22.54
CA PHE A 199 -2.47 9.17 -21.49
C PHE A 199 -2.34 8.39 -20.17
N ILE A 200 -2.10 7.08 -20.23
CA ILE A 200 -1.84 6.25 -19.04
C ILE A 200 -0.47 6.58 -18.46
N GLN A 201 0.55 6.75 -19.31
CA GLN A 201 1.87 7.23 -18.86
C GLN A 201 1.76 8.58 -18.13
N GLY A 202 0.93 9.50 -18.65
CA GLY A 202 0.63 10.77 -18.01
C GLY A 202 -0.07 10.61 -16.65
N LYS A 203 -1.09 9.76 -16.56
CA LYS A 203 -1.78 9.45 -15.29
C LYS A 203 -0.85 8.83 -14.26
N TYR A 204 -0.04 7.86 -14.68
CA TYR A 204 0.96 7.21 -13.83
C TYR A 204 2.01 8.21 -13.32
N THR A 205 2.53 9.07 -14.20
CA THR A 205 3.49 10.12 -13.84
C THR A 205 2.90 11.06 -12.78
N GLN A 206 1.68 11.55 -13.02
CA GLN A 206 0.98 12.40 -12.06
C GLN A 206 0.70 11.68 -10.75
N TYR A 207 0.37 10.40 -10.80
CA TYR A 207 0.16 9.59 -9.63
C TYR A 207 1.47 9.48 -8.80
N ARG A 208 2.61 9.10 -9.39
CA ARG A 208 3.92 9.04 -8.70
C ARG A 208 4.31 10.40 -8.12
N ILE A 209 4.15 11.49 -8.87
CA ILE A 209 4.44 12.85 -8.37
C ILE A 209 3.55 13.21 -7.18
N ASN A 210 2.24 12.95 -7.26
CA ASN A 210 1.29 13.36 -6.24
C ASN A 210 1.26 12.44 -5.00
N HIS A 211 1.75 11.21 -5.11
CA HIS A 211 1.73 10.22 -4.04
C HIS A 211 3.11 9.84 -3.52
N TYR A 212 4.12 9.65 -4.36
CA TYR A 212 5.45 9.23 -3.92
C TYR A 212 6.35 10.45 -3.69
N PHE A 213 6.30 11.43 -4.59
CA PHE A 213 7.20 12.58 -4.52
C PHE A 213 6.59 13.81 -3.85
N LYS A 214 5.30 13.78 -3.53
CA LYS A 214 4.66 14.87 -2.79
C LYS A 214 5.25 14.96 -1.38
N GLN A 215 5.81 16.11 -1.06
CA GLN A 215 6.42 16.39 0.23
C GLN A 215 5.45 16.15 1.39
N PHE A 216 5.99 15.65 2.49
CA PHE A 216 5.27 15.55 3.75
C PHE A 216 5.22 16.93 4.40
N LYS A 217 4.02 17.34 4.82
CA LYS A 217 3.78 18.58 5.58
C LYS A 217 3.50 18.31 7.07
N ASN A 218 3.37 17.03 7.42
CA ASN A 218 3.13 16.52 8.76
C ASN A 218 3.68 15.09 8.83
N THR A 219 3.62 14.50 10.02
CA THR A 219 4.14 13.15 10.29
C THR A 219 3.18 12.03 9.90
N GLN A 220 2.04 12.35 9.29
CA GLN A 220 1.04 11.34 8.94
C GLN A 220 1.53 10.50 7.76
N PRO A 221 1.50 9.16 7.88
CA PRO A 221 1.69 8.27 6.76
C PRO A 221 0.73 8.57 5.62
N ARG A 222 1.19 8.31 4.40
CA ARG A 222 0.37 8.34 3.19
C ARG A 222 0.19 6.92 2.69
N LYS A 223 -1.02 6.39 2.77
CA LYS A 223 -1.34 5.11 2.14
C LYS A 223 -1.24 5.23 0.62
N ILE A 224 -0.63 4.23 -0.02
CA ILE A 224 -0.50 4.14 -1.48
C ILE A 224 -1.29 2.96 -2.06
N TRP A 225 -1.62 1.96 -1.25
CA TRP A 225 -2.43 0.81 -1.66
C TRP A 225 -3.02 0.04 -0.46
N GLY A 226 -4.14 -0.63 -0.67
CA GLY A 226 -4.69 -1.66 0.23
C GLY A 226 -5.94 -1.20 0.99
N ALA A 227 -6.39 -1.97 1.98
CA ALA A 227 -7.65 -1.72 2.71
C ALA A 227 -7.77 -0.27 3.24
N ASP A 228 -8.94 0.35 3.09
CA ASP A 228 -9.27 1.71 3.54
C ASP A 228 -9.76 1.77 4.98
N SER A 229 -10.22 0.64 5.52
CA SER A 229 -10.78 0.62 6.86
C SER A 229 -10.49 -0.67 7.64
N PRO A 230 -10.61 -0.63 8.99
CA PRO A 230 -10.52 -1.82 9.81
C PRO A 230 -11.54 -2.91 9.45
N ILE A 231 -12.75 -2.53 8.99
CA ILE A 231 -13.78 -3.52 8.66
C ILE A 231 -13.41 -4.31 7.40
N GLU A 232 -12.81 -3.67 6.40
CA GLU A 232 -12.26 -4.36 5.23
C GLU A 232 -11.15 -5.33 5.64
N LEU A 233 -10.21 -4.89 6.49
CA LEU A 233 -9.15 -5.74 7.02
C LEU A 233 -9.70 -6.99 7.74
N PHE A 234 -10.70 -6.82 8.61
CA PHE A 234 -11.29 -7.94 9.34
C PHE A 234 -11.95 -8.94 8.39
N LEU A 235 -12.59 -8.45 7.32
CA LEU A 235 -13.19 -9.30 6.31
C LEU A 235 -12.11 -10.05 5.50
N ILE A 236 -11.06 -9.36 5.06
CA ILE A 236 -9.91 -9.95 4.35
C ILE A 236 -9.31 -11.09 5.18
N GLN A 237 -9.03 -10.85 6.46
CA GLN A 237 -8.45 -11.85 7.36
C GLN A 237 -9.33 -13.08 7.53
N ALA A 238 -10.65 -12.89 7.67
CA ALA A 238 -11.57 -14.01 7.85
C ALA A 238 -11.84 -14.79 6.56
N LEU A 239 -11.81 -14.13 5.39
CA LEU A 239 -11.83 -14.81 4.10
C LEU A 239 -10.55 -15.63 3.88
N ALA A 240 -9.38 -15.07 4.22
CA ALA A 240 -8.11 -15.78 4.13
C ALA A 240 -8.06 -17.02 5.04
N ALA A 241 -8.64 -16.95 6.24
CA ALA A 241 -8.80 -18.11 7.11
C ALA A 241 -9.70 -19.22 6.51
N ARG A 242 -10.43 -18.93 5.43
CA ARG A 242 -11.21 -19.88 4.62
C ARG A 242 -10.54 -20.19 3.27
N ASN A 243 -9.27 -19.82 3.08
CA ASN A 243 -8.50 -19.92 1.83
C ASN A 243 -9.13 -19.16 0.66
N LEU A 244 -9.76 -18.01 0.93
CA LEU A 244 -10.35 -17.14 -0.07
C LEU A 244 -9.56 -15.83 -0.14
N TYR A 245 -9.05 -15.53 -1.34
CA TYR A 245 -8.15 -14.39 -1.58
C TYR A 245 -8.72 -13.50 -2.69
N PRO A 246 -9.69 -12.62 -2.37
CA PRO A 246 -10.13 -11.63 -3.34
C PRO A 246 -9.03 -10.62 -3.63
N GLN A 247 -9.10 -9.98 -4.79
CA GLN A 247 -8.33 -8.77 -5.08
C GLN A 247 -8.83 -7.64 -4.18
N ILE A 248 -7.89 -6.89 -3.60
CA ILE A 248 -8.19 -5.74 -2.73
C ILE A 248 -8.21 -4.47 -3.60
N GLN A 249 -9.22 -3.62 -3.41
CA GLN A 249 -9.42 -2.36 -4.13
C GLN A 249 -9.45 -2.52 -5.66
N THR A 250 -10.62 -2.79 -6.24
CA THR A 250 -10.74 -3.04 -7.68
C THR A 250 -11.62 -2.01 -8.37
N LEU A 251 -11.08 -1.39 -9.41
CA LEU A 251 -11.72 -0.38 -10.27
C LEU A 251 -12.56 -1.06 -11.36
N PHE A 252 -13.78 -0.55 -11.56
CA PHE A 252 -14.70 -1.00 -12.62
C PHE A 252 -15.03 0.14 -13.56
N PHE A 253 -14.97 -0.12 -14.87
CA PHE A 253 -15.19 0.88 -15.91
C PHE A 253 -16.43 0.58 -16.76
N GLU A 254 -17.02 1.61 -17.37
CA GLU A 254 -18.23 1.49 -18.20
C GLU A 254 -18.04 0.59 -19.43
N THR A 255 -16.79 0.42 -19.89
CA THR A 255 -16.40 -0.50 -20.97
C THR A 255 -16.52 -1.97 -20.56
N GLY A 256 -16.70 -2.26 -19.27
CA GLY A 256 -16.65 -3.60 -18.70
C GLY A 256 -15.25 -4.02 -18.24
N ASP A 257 -14.23 -3.17 -18.45
CA ASP A 257 -12.88 -3.44 -17.99
C ASP A 257 -12.80 -3.36 -16.44
N VAL A 258 -11.99 -4.24 -15.86
CA VAL A 258 -11.83 -4.39 -14.41
C VAL A 258 -10.35 -4.41 -14.07
N PHE A 259 -9.93 -3.50 -13.20
CA PHE A 259 -8.52 -3.34 -12.85
C PHE A 259 -8.33 -3.25 -11.33
N PRO A 260 -7.49 -4.10 -10.72
CA PRO A 260 -7.07 -4.01 -9.31
C PRO A 260 -6.39 -2.71 -8.91
N SER A 261 -6.02 -1.87 -9.87
CA SER A 261 -5.56 -0.51 -9.63
C SER A 261 -5.42 0.22 -10.95
N PHE A 262 -5.24 1.54 -10.89
CA PHE A 262 -4.79 2.34 -12.06
C PHE A 262 -3.46 1.84 -12.64
N TYR A 263 -2.73 1.02 -11.89
CA TYR A 263 -1.45 0.49 -12.33
C TYR A 263 -1.58 -0.69 -13.29
N GLU A 264 -2.57 -1.57 -13.09
CA GLU A 264 -2.78 -2.70 -14.03
C GLU A 264 -3.39 -2.24 -15.36
N MET A 265 -3.98 -1.03 -15.39
CA MET A 265 -4.38 -0.38 -16.64
C MET A 265 -3.19 -0.15 -17.59
N ILE A 266 -1.96 -0.06 -17.07
CA ILE A 266 -0.74 0.15 -17.86
C ILE A 266 -0.45 -1.04 -18.78
N GLU A 267 -0.84 -2.24 -18.37
CA GLU A 267 -0.60 -3.47 -19.13
C GLU A 267 -1.62 -3.66 -20.28
N GLU A 268 -2.73 -2.89 -20.29
CA GLU A 268 -3.81 -3.05 -21.25
C GLU A 268 -3.83 -2.01 -22.37
N GLN A 269 -3.76 -2.49 -23.61
CA GLN A 269 -3.66 -1.65 -24.82
C GLN A 269 -5.01 -1.08 -25.30
N ASN A 270 -6.14 -1.59 -24.79
CA ASN A 270 -7.48 -1.26 -25.28
C ASN A 270 -8.13 -0.05 -24.60
N LEU A 271 -7.48 0.53 -23.59
CA LEU A 271 -8.02 1.68 -22.87
C LEU A 271 -7.91 2.95 -23.70
N THR A 272 -8.96 3.77 -23.66
CA THR A 272 -9.00 5.09 -24.29
C THR A 272 -9.14 6.19 -23.24
N GLU A 273 -8.90 7.45 -23.63
CA GLU A 273 -9.07 8.59 -22.73
C GLU A 273 -10.52 8.76 -22.23
N GLU A 274 -11.50 8.17 -22.94
CA GLU A 274 -12.93 8.25 -22.65
C GLU A 274 -13.42 7.17 -21.67
N THR A 275 -12.58 6.21 -21.30
CA THR A 275 -12.95 5.14 -20.35
C THR A 275 -13.32 5.76 -18.99
N THR A 276 -14.61 5.67 -18.62
CA THR A 276 -15.17 6.28 -17.41
C THR A 276 -15.26 5.26 -16.27
N LEU A 277 -14.75 5.64 -15.08
CA LEU A 277 -14.80 4.82 -13.87
C LEU A 277 -16.24 4.80 -13.31
N ILE A 278 -16.80 3.60 -13.14
CA ILE A 278 -18.08 3.39 -12.46
C ILE A 278 -17.87 3.52 -10.95
N THR A 279 -16.98 2.70 -10.40
CA THR A 279 -16.77 2.57 -8.96
C THR A 279 -15.47 1.82 -8.65
N GLU A 280 -15.09 1.82 -7.38
CA GLU A 280 -14.04 1.00 -6.80
C GLU A 280 -14.70 0.11 -5.74
N ALA A 281 -14.55 -1.20 -5.85
CA ALA A 281 -15.01 -2.15 -4.83
C ALA A 281 -13.88 -2.46 -3.86
N ASP A 282 -14.23 -2.70 -2.60
CA ASP A 282 -13.23 -2.99 -1.56
C ASP A 282 -12.55 -4.34 -1.79
N LEU A 283 -13.34 -5.34 -2.21
CA LEU A 283 -12.86 -6.68 -2.56
C LEU A 283 -13.52 -7.18 -3.85
N TYR A 284 -12.79 -7.97 -4.65
CA TYR A 284 -13.31 -8.57 -5.87
C TYR A 284 -12.82 -10.01 -6.07
N PHE A 285 -13.73 -10.90 -6.47
CA PHE A 285 -13.41 -12.27 -6.90
C PHE A 285 -13.53 -12.36 -8.43
N PRO A 286 -12.42 -12.29 -9.19
CA PRO A 286 -12.45 -12.28 -10.65
C PRO A 286 -13.16 -13.49 -11.26
N ASP A 287 -12.80 -14.69 -10.82
CA ASP A 287 -13.37 -15.94 -11.36
C ASP A 287 -14.87 -16.06 -11.14
N LYS A 288 -15.38 -15.40 -10.09
CA LYS A 288 -16.80 -15.42 -9.70
C LYS A 288 -17.57 -14.20 -10.21
N LYS A 289 -16.86 -13.17 -10.69
CA LYS A 289 -17.40 -11.86 -11.02
C LYS A 289 -18.22 -11.27 -9.88
N VAL A 290 -17.69 -11.34 -8.66
CA VAL A 290 -18.36 -10.83 -7.44
C VAL A 290 -17.54 -9.71 -6.82
N ALA A 291 -18.12 -8.51 -6.79
CA ALA A 291 -17.60 -7.34 -6.11
C ALA A 291 -18.24 -7.21 -4.72
N ILE A 292 -17.45 -6.88 -3.70
CA ILE A 292 -17.89 -6.74 -2.31
C ILE A 292 -17.60 -5.31 -1.84
N PHE A 293 -18.61 -4.68 -1.23
CA PHE A 293 -18.53 -3.36 -0.62
C PHE A 293 -18.79 -3.46 0.89
N CYS A 294 -17.88 -2.90 1.69
CA CYS A 294 -17.91 -2.82 3.14
C CYS A 294 -18.51 -1.47 3.57
N ASP A 295 -19.84 -1.42 3.67
CA ASP A 295 -20.56 -0.19 3.97
C ASP A 295 -20.41 0.18 5.46
N SER A 296 -19.74 1.30 5.74
CA SER A 296 -19.65 1.83 7.09
C SER A 296 -21.00 2.41 7.56
N THR A 297 -21.35 2.21 8.84
CA THR A 297 -22.67 2.60 9.37
C THR A 297 -22.94 4.12 9.36
N GLN A 298 -21.91 4.96 9.20
CA GLN A 298 -22.03 6.42 9.21
C GLN A 298 -22.43 7.02 7.87
N HIS A 299 -22.12 6.39 6.73
CA HIS A 299 -22.23 7.04 5.41
C HIS A 299 -23.40 6.55 4.52
N HIS A 300 -24.06 5.43 4.85
CA HIS A 300 -25.07 4.80 3.96
C HIS A 300 -26.54 4.86 4.43
N ARG A 301 -26.85 5.69 5.44
CA ARG A 301 -28.23 5.80 5.97
C ARG A 301 -29.13 6.76 5.19
N SER A 302 -28.57 7.68 4.40
CA SER A 302 -29.36 8.65 3.65
C SER A 302 -30.02 8.01 2.43
N LYS A 303 -31.22 8.50 2.06
CA LYS A 303 -31.92 8.06 0.85
C LYS A 303 -31.05 8.25 -0.43
N LYS A 304 -30.26 9.32 -0.47
CA LYS A 304 -29.35 9.61 -1.59
C LYS A 304 -28.20 8.60 -1.70
N ALA A 305 -27.62 8.19 -0.57
CA ALA A 305 -26.57 7.18 -0.55
C ALA A 305 -27.10 5.84 -1.07
N LYS A 306 -28.26 5.39 -0.58
CA LYS A 306 -28.91 4.17 -1.06
C LYS A 306 -29.19 4.19 -2.56
N GLN A 307 -29.70 5.30 -3.09
CA GLN A 307 -29.94 5.45 -4.53
C GLN A 307 -28.64 5.40 -5.35
N LYS A 308 -27.54 5.97 -4.83
CA LYS A 308 -26.23 5.87 -5.47
C LYS A 308 -25.73 4.43 -5.46
N ASP A 309 -25.84 3.76 -4.32
CA ASP A 309 -25.39 2.39 -4.14
C ASP A 309 -26.17 1.41 -5.02
N GLU A 310 -27.49 1.56 -5.11
CA GLU A 310 -28.36 0.82 -6.04
C GLU A 310 -28.00 1.06 -7.50
N ARG A 311 -27.73 2.32 -7.87
CA ARG A 311 -27.30 2.66 -9.23
C ARG A 311 -25.98 1.97 -9.58
N ILE A 312 -25.00 2.00 -8.67
CA ILE A 312 -23.71 1.31 -8.86
C ILE A 312 -23.94 -0.20 -9.04
N SER A 313 -24.75 -0.82 -8.17
CA SER A 313 -25.06 -2.25 -8.27
C SER A 313 -25.73 -2.61 -9.60
N ASN A 314 -26.64 -1.77 -10.10
CA ASN A 314 -27.31 -2.00 -11.39
C ASN A 314 -26.33 -1.91 -12.56
N VAL A 315 -25.49 -0.87 -12.59
CA VAL A 315 -24.47 -0.69 -13.64
C VAL A 315 -23.46 -1.83 -13.64
N LEU A 316 -23.02 -2.29 -12.45
CA LEU A 316 -22.14 -3.45 -12.34
C LEU A 316 -22.83 -4.73 -12.85
N ASN A 317 -24.12 -4.91 -12.54
CA ASN A 317 -24.87 -6.07 -13.02
C ASN A 317 -25.04 -6.06 -14.55
N GLU A 318 -25.18 -4.89 -15.18
CA GLU A 318 -25.25 -4.74 -16.63
C GLU A 318 -23.96 -5.20 -17.34
N ILE A 319 -22.79 -5.01 -16.72
CA ILE A 319 -21.50 -5.53 -17.22
C ILE A 319 -21.19 -6.96 -16.71
N GLY A 320 -22.16 -7.62 -16.07
CA GLY A 320 -22.04 -9.01 -15.61
C GLY A 320 -21.28 -9.19 -14.30
N ILE A 321 -21.14 -8.14 -13.49
CA ILE A 321 -20.54 -8.18 -12.16
C ILE A 321 -21.61 -8.12 -11.08
N ARG A 322 -21.64 -9.12 -10.20
CA ARG A 322 -22.57 -9.16 -9.07
C ARG A 322 -22.01 -8.38 -7.89
N SER A 323 -22.84 -7.59 -7.24
CA SER A 323 -22.45 -6.78 -6.08
C SER A 323 -23.00 -7.35 -4.78
N ILE A 324 -22.14 -7.57 -3.79
CA ILE A 324 -22.50 -7.89 -2.41
C ILE A 324 -22.16 -6.69 -1.53
N ARG A 325 -23.13 -6.21 -0.75
CA ARG A 325 -22.93 -5.11 0.20
C ARG A 325 -23.04 -5.61 1.63
N VAL A 326 -22.01 -5.34 2.42
CA VAL A 326 -21.85 -5.86 3.77
C VAL A 326 -21.76 -4.71 4.74
N GLN A 327 -22.65 -4.68 5.74
CA GLN A 327 -22.60 -3.64 6.77
C GLN A 327 -21.43 -3.85 7.71
N GLY A 328 -20.67 -2.79 7.99
CA GLY A 328 -19.53 -2.83 8.92
C GLY A 328 -19.90 -3.31 10.33
N SER A 329 -21.13 -3.06 10.80
CA SER A 329 -21.62 -3.60 12.08
C SER A 329 -21.74 -5.12 12.06
N ASN A 330 -22.05 -5.73 10.92
CA ASN A 330 -22.13 -7.19 10.78
C ASN A 330 -20.73 -7.79 10.76
N ILE A 331 -19.77 -7.14 10.09
CA ILE A 331 -18.35 -7.53 10.12
C ILE A 331 -17.82 -7.50 11.57
N VAL A 332 -18.09 -6.43 12.32
CA VAL A 332 -17.59 -6.30 13.71
C VAL A 332 -18.24 -7.31 14.66
N ASN A 333 -19.57 -7.47 14.60
CA ASN A 333 -20.31 -8.23 15.62
C ASN A 333 -20.61 -9.69 15.22
N GLN A 334 -20.59 -10.00 13.93
CA GLN A 334 -21.09 -11.26 13.36
C GLN A 334 -20.19 -11.78 12.21
N LEU A 335 -18.87 -11.54 12.29
CA LEU A 335 -17.91 -11.85 11.21
C LEU A 335 -18.08 -13.24 10.59
N ASN A 336 -18.22 -14.28 11.41
CA ASN A 336 -18.36 -15.66 10.91
C ASN A 336 -19.60 -15.85 10.05
N ARG A 337 -20.74 -15.25 10.47
CA ARG A 337 -21.99 -15.30 9.71
C ARG A 337 -21.85 -14.52 8.42
N THR A 338 -21.28 -13.33 8.48
CA THR A 338 -21.03 -12.48 7.31
C THR A 338 -20.18 -13.19 6.26
N VAL A 339 -19.10 -13.86 6.68
CA VAL A 339 -18.25 -14.64 5.76
C VAL A 339 -19.01 -15.80 5.15
N ASN A 340 -19.82 -16.54 5.92
CA ASN A 340 -20.62 -17.64 5.37
C ASN A 340 -21.64 -17.14 4.34
N GLU A 341 -22.31 -16.01 4.60
CA GLU A 341 -23.27 -15.40 3.66
C GLU A 341 -22.58 -14.96 2.36
N ILE A 342 -21.33 -14.50 2.42
CA ILE A 342 -20.53 -14.21 1.21
C ILE A 342 -20.21 -15.49 0.46
N ILE A 343 -19.74 -16.53 1.16
CA ILE A 343 -19.35 -17.81 0.56
C ILE A 343 -20.52 -18.48 -0.16
N GLU A 344 -21.73 -18.43 0.41
CA GLU A 344 -22.95 -18.95 -0.24
C GLU A 344 -23.27 -18.24 -1.57
N GLN A 345 -22.69 -17.06 -1.79
CA GLN A 345 -22.85 -16.26 -3.00
C GLN A 345 -21.63 -16.35 -3.93
N LEU A 346 -20.56 -17.09 -3.62
CA LEU A 346 -19.41 -17.30 -4.51
C LEU A 346 -19.56 -18.59 -5.32
#